data_AF-A0AAU1IK33-F1
#
_entry.id   AF-A0AAU1IK33-F1
#
_cell.length_a   1.000
_cell.length_b   1.000
_cell.length_c   1.000
_cell.angle_alpha   90.00
_cell.angle_beta   90.00
_cell.angle_gamma   90.00
#
_symmetry.space_group_name_H-M   'P 1'
#
loop_
_entity.id
_entity.type
_entity.pdbx_description
1 polymer ?
#
loop_
_entity_poly.entity_id
_entity_poly.type
_entity_poly.pdbx_seq_one_letter_code
_entity_poly.pdbx_strand_id
1 'polypeptide(L)'
;MPDNRPAVPRQLARDLLVEAGHRCAIPTCRATTLELAHITPWAKTRVHDFDNMIALCPNCHTRFDKGEIDRLSMLQYKAELGSGGATARTISAYRTLQEALDRWSKSIAILARAHVASAPDFDYILQARSACEHEAGLAHTAAADLKSVGDDIIEPLTDFIYDWFVQWASSTVDMKWPDYSQSREERKDELQTLHEALLELHLAVAEALGLEFSELPLREEDSASPQPRPLGTLAYQHHRDAAGRMGGSHIH
;
A
#
# COMPACT_ATOMS: atom_id res chain seq x y z
N MET A 1 -12.99 -0.69 35.58
CA MET A 1 -13.46 -1.79 34.71
C MET A 1 -14.91 -1.50 34.36
N PRO A 2 -15.35 -1.54 33.10
CA PRO A 2 -16.79 -1.41 32.81
C PRO A 2 -17.52 -2.62 33.41
N ASP A 3 -18.57 -2.37 34.18
CA ASP A 3 -19.18 -3.26 35.20
C ASP A 3 -19.82 -4.57 34.71
N ASN A 4 -19.54 -5.04 33.48
CA ASN A 4 -20.15 -6.27 32.96
C ASN A 4 -19.36 -6.97 31.83
N ARG A 5 -18.05 -6.74 31.72
CA ARG A 5 -17.20 -7.44 30.74
C ARG A 5 -16.75 -8.80 31.32
N PRO A 6 -17.06 -9.94 30.68
CA PRO A 6 -16.57 -11.25 31.11
C PRO A 6 -15.05 -11.32 31.01
N ALA A 7 -14.45 -12.27 31.73
CA ALA A 7 -13.03 -12.56 31.60
C ALA A 7 -12.73 -13.16 30.21
N VAL A 8 -11.56 -12.86 29.67
CA VAL A 8 -11.07 -13.48 28.44
C VAL A 8 -10.96 -15.01 28.67
N PRO A 9 -11.54 -15.85 27.80
CA PRO A 9 -11.40 -17.30 27.92
C PRO A 9 -9.93 -17.72 27.96
N ARG A 10 -9.60 -18.67 28.84
CA ARG A 10 -8.21 -19.09 29.08
C ARG A 10 -7.52 -19.61 27.82
N GLN A 11 -8.24 -20.33 26.96
CA GLN A 11 -7.69 -20.85 25.71
C GLN A 11 -7.33 -19.70 24.76
N LEU A 12 -8.26 -18.77 24.53
CA LEU A 12 -8.02 -17.58 23.73
C LEU A 12 -6.84 -16.74 24.26
N ALA A 13 -6.75 -16.55 25.58
CA ALA A 13 -5.62 -15.84 26.18
C ALA A 13 -4.28 -16.54 25.91
N ARG A 14 -4.25 -17.88 25.96
CA ARG A 14 -3.05 -18.66 25.61
C ARG A 14 -2.70 -18.46 24.14
N ASP A 15 -3.68 -18.56 23.25
CA ASP A 15 -3.46 -18.49 21.81
C ASP A 15 -2.88 -17.11 21.43
N LEU A 16 -3.42 -16.02 22.00
CA LEU A 16 -2.91 -14.65 21.81
C LEU A 16 -1.48 -14.48 22.32
N LEU A 17 -1.14 -15.08 23.47
CA LEU A 17 0.22 -15.01 24.02
C LEU A 17 1.22 -15.85 23.20
N VAL A 18 0.79 -17.00 22.67
CA VAL A 18 1.60 -17.84 21.78
C VAL A 18 1.84 -17.12 20.45
N GLU A 19 0.80 -16.53 19.85
CA GLU A 19 0.89 -15.70 18.64
C GLU A 19 1.95 -14.60 18.82
N ALA A 20 1.90 -13.87 19.93
CA ALA A 20 2.85 -12.80 20.22
C ALA A 20 4.23 -13.28 20.71
N GLY A 21 4.49 -14.60 20.74
CA GLY A 21 5.74 -15.17 21.24
C GLY A 21 6.05 -14.81 22.71
N HIS A 22 5.00 -14.60 23.52
CA HIS A 22 5.06 -14.11 24.90
C HIS A 22 5.83 -12.78 25.03
N ARG A 23 5.74 -11.92 24.00
CA ARG A 23 6.28 -10.56 23.98
C ARG A 23 5.23 -9.57 23.52
N CYS A 24 5.50 -8.29 23.72
CA CYS A 24 4.66 -7.22 23.23
C CYS A 24 4.61 -7.29 21.71
N ALA A 25 3.41 -7.25 21.14
CA ALA A 25 3.18 -7.32 19.71
C ALA A 25 3.78 -6.14 18.93
N ILE A 26 4.08 -5.01 19.59
CA ILE A 26 4.79 -3.91 18.94
C ILE A 26 6.21 -4.38 18.57
N PRO A 27 6.60 -4.41 17.27
CA PRO A 27 7.80 -5.11 16.80
C PRO A 27 9.10 -4.69 17.51
N THR A 28 9.21 -3.43 17.90
CA THR A 28 10.40 -2.86 18.53
C THR A 28 10.41 -2.94 20.05
N CYS A 29 9.28 -3.23 20.71
CA CYS A 29 9.14 -3.14 22.17
C CYS A 29 9.73 -4.36 22.90
N ARG A 30 9.39 -5.59 22.46
CA ARG A 30 9.88 -6.88 23.00
C ARG A 30 9.66 -7.15 24.50
N ALA A 31 8.96 -6.28 25.22
CA ALA A 31 8.64 -6.44 26.64
C ALA A 31 7.80 -7.71 26.90
N THR A 32 7.93 -8.33 28.07
CA THR A 32 7.30 -9.62 28.40
C THR A 32 6.17 -9.54 29.42
N THR A 33 5.98 -8.38 30.08
CA THR A 33 4.80 -8.12 30.90
C THR A 33 3.68 -7.68 29.97
N LEU A 34 2.60 -8.44 29.89
CA LEU A 34 1.58 -8.29 28.85
C LEU A 34 0.16 -8.16 29.42
N GLU A 35 -0.65 -7.45 28.66
CA GLU A 35 -2.09 -7.24 28.80
C GLU A 35 -2.74 -7.57 27.46
N LEU A 36 -3.97 -8.08 27.49
CA LEU A 36 -4.73 -8.41 26.28
C LEU A 36 -5.66 -7.24 25.93
N ALA A 37 -5.33 -6.54 24.86
CA ALA A 37 -6.08 -5.40 24.35
C ALA A 37 -7.06 -5.85 23.26
N HIS A 38 -8.20 -5.16 23.17
CA HIS A 38 -9.11 -5.28 22.03
C HIS A 38 -8.73 -4.23 20.98
N ILE A 39 -8.55 -4.64 19.72
CA ILE A 39 -8.23 -3.71 18.62
C ILE A 39 -9.46 -2.83 18.29
N THR A 40 -10.60 -3.47 18.06
CA THR A 40 -11.91 -2.80 18.01
C THR A 40 -12.52 -2.82 19.40
N PRO A 41 -12.91 -1.66 19.99
CA PRO A 41 -13.33 -1.58 21.38
C PRO A 41 -14.44 -2.56 21.76
N TRP A 42 -14.37 -3.13 22.96
CA TRP A 42 -15.39 -4.01 23.53
C TRP A 42 -16.81 -3.44 23.46
N ALA A 43 -16.96 -2.11 23.58
CA ALA A 43 -18.24 -1.43 23.48
C ALA A 43 -18.95 -1.65 22.13
N LYS A 44 -18.19 -1.86 21.04
CA LYS A 44 -18.70 -2.12 19.69
C LYS A 44 -18.97 -3.61 19.48
N THR A 45 -18.00 -4.48 19.80
CA THR A 45 -18.07 -5.90 19.42
C THR A 45 -18.73 -6.78 20.49
N ARG A 46 -18.55 -6.46 21.78
CA ARG A 46 -18.99 -7.28 22.94
C ARG A 46 -18.61 -8.76 22.85
N VAL A 47 -17.54 -9.06 22.11
CA VAL A 47 -17.04 -10.42 21.88
C VAL A 47 -15.54 -10.45 22.12
N HIS A 48 -15.08 -11.53 22.76
CA HIS A 48 -13.66 -11.88 22.80
C HIS A 48 -13.38 -12.74 21.59
N ASP A 49 -12.62 -12.19 20.66
CA ASP A 49 -12.31 -12.83 19.40
C ASP A 49 -10.80 -12.77 19.16
N PHE A 50 -10.26 -13.83 18.55
CA PHE A 50 -8.82 -13.91 18.30
C PHE A 50 -8.36 -12.80 17.37
N ASP A 51 -9.10 -12.51 16.31
CA ASP A 51 -8.74 -11.55 15.27
C ASP A 51 -8.84 -10.11 15.80
N ASN A 52 -9.75 -9.87 16.75
CA ASN A 52 -9.96 -8.56 17.36
C ASN A 52 -9.16 -8.31 18.66
N MET A 53 -8.18 -9.15 19.01
CA MET A 53 -7.40 -9.01 20.23
C MET A 53 -5.89 -9.11 19.98
N ILE A 54 -5.08 -8.41 20.78
CA ILE A 54 -3.62 -8.36 20.63
C ILE A 54 -2.93 -8.26 21.99
N ALA A 55 -1.74 -8.85 22.14
CA ALA A 55 -0.98 -8.83 23.38
C ALA A 55 0.00 -7.63 23.41
N LEU A 56 -0.19 -6.70 24.35
CA LEU A 56 0.61 -5.48 24.48
C LEU A 56 1.21 -5.39 25.89
N CYS A 57 2.36 -4.74 26.03
CA CYS A 57 2.81 -4.35 27.37
C CYS A 57 1.98 -3.17 27.91
N PRO A 58 1.92 -2.94 29.24
CA PRO A 58 1.12 -1.86 29.81
C PRO A 58 1.42 -0.48 29.21
N ASN A 59 2.68 -0.22 28.84
CA ASN A 59 3.08 1.04 28.20
C ASN A 59 2.49 1.16 26.78
N CYS A 60 2.63 0.13 25.94
CA CYS A 60 2.10 0.14 24.58
C CYS A 60 0.57 0.11 24.57
N HIS A 61 -0.05 -0.59 25.52
CA HIS A 61 -1.51 -0.58 25.71
C HIS A 61 -2.01 0.83 26.05
N THR A 62 -1.35 1.52 26.99
CA THR A 62 -1.67 2.91 27.33
C THR A 62 -1.52 3.85 26.12
N ARG A 63 -0.48 3.66 25.30
CA ARG A 63 -0.28 4.46 24.08
C ARG A 63 -1.38 4.22 23.05
N PHE A 64 -1.81 2.97 22.89
CA PHE A 64 -2.95 2.62 22.05
C PHE A 64 -4.25 3.24 22.59
N ASP A 65 -4.54 3.13 23.88
CA ASP A 65 -5.72 3.75 24.51
C ASP A 65 -5.78 5.28 24.34
N LYS A 66 -4.62 5.93 24.28
CA LYS A 66 -4.49 7.37 24.02
C LYS A 66 -4.59 7.76 22.54
N GLY A 67 -4.63 6.78 21.63
CA GLY A 67 -4.58 7.01 20.17
C GLY A 67 -3.21 7.43 19.65
N GLU A 68 -2.13 7.28 20.44
CA GLU A 68 -0.75 7.50 19.96
C GLU A 68 -0.29 6.40 18.99
N ILE A 69 -0.91 5.23 19.11
CA ILE A 69 -0.82 4.16 18.12
C ILE A 69 -2.25 3.92 17.65
N ASP A 70 -2.48 4.01 16.36
CA ASP A 70 -3.82 3.92 15.78
C ASP A 70 -4.25 2.46 15.58
N ARG A 71 -5.52 2.27 15.23
CA ARG A 71 -6.13 0.94 15.05
C ARG A 71 -5.60 0.20 13.82
N LEU A 72 -5.28 0.92 12.73
CA LEU A 72 -4.70 0.31 11.54
C LEU A 72 -3.32 -0.27 11.86
N SER A 73 -2.50 0.48 12.60
CA SER A 73 -1.20 0.01 13.10
C SER A 73 -1.35 -1.28 13.94
N MET A 74 -2.38 -1.38 14.80
CA MET A 74 -2.63 -2.62 15.56
C MET A 74 -2.99 -3.81 14.66
N LEU A 75 -3.80 -3.59 13.62
CA LEU A 75 -4.15 -4.62 12.65
C LEU A 75 -2.92 -5.08 11.86
N GLN A 76 -2.06 -4.16 11.46
CA GLN A 76 -0.78 -4.45 10.81
C GLN A 76 0.13 -5.28 11.71
N TYR A 77 0.34 -4.85 12.96
CA TYR A 77 1.16 -5.63 13.90
C TYR A 77 0.60 -7.02 14.14
N LYS A 78 -0.72 -7.17 14.23
CA LYS A 78 -1.34 -8.49 14.35
C LYS A 78 -1.12 -9.35 13.12
N ALA A 79 -1.12 -8.77 11.91
CA ALA A 79 -0.81 -9.48 10.68
C ALA A 79 0.63 -10.04 10.66
N GLU A 80 1.58 -9.30 11.22
CA GLU A 80 3.00 -9.69 11.25
C GLU A 80 3.33 -10.81 12.24
N LEU A 81 2.44 -11.13 13.20
CA LEU A 81 2.70 -12.16 14.23
C LEU A 81 2.62 -13.62 13.73
N GLY A 82 2.42 -13.84 12.43
CA GLY A 82 2.61 -15.14 11.76
C GLY A 82 1.56 -16.22 12.05
N SER A 83 0.74 -16.07 13.11
CA SER A 83 -0.49 -16.86 13.33
C SER A 83 -1.75 -16.12 12.89
N GLY A 84 -1.57 -15.00 12.17
CA GLY A 84 -2.54 -13.94 11.97
C GLY A 84 -3.93 -14.43 11.54
N GLY A 85 -4.93 -13.92 12.25
CA GLY A 85 -6.36 -14.07 11.99
C GLY A 85 -6.83 -13.72 10.57
N ALA A 86 -8.11 -13.92 10.27
CA ALA A 86 -8.67 -13.59 8.96
C ALA A 86 -8.45 -12.10 8.62
N THR A 87 -8.77 -11.19 9.55
CA THR A 87 -8.56 -9.74 9.41
C THR A 87 -7.11 -9.37 9.09
N ALA A 88 -6.16 -10.05 9.74
CA ALA A 88 -4.73 -9.83 9.58
C ALA A 88 -4.24 -10.25 8.18
N ARG A 89 -4.76 -11.37 7.67
CA ARG A 89 -4.44 -11.82 6.31
C ARG A 89 -5.07 -10.90 5.25
N THR A 90 -6.31 -10.45 5.46
CA THR A 90 -7.01 -9.54 4.54
C THR A 90 -6.25 -8.22 4.36
N ILE A 91 -5.83 -7.56 5.46
CA ILE A 91 -5.09 -6.29 5.35
C ILE A 91 -3.74 -6.48 4.64
N SER A 92 -3.01 -7.57 4.93
CA SER A 92 -1.72 -7.85 4.29
C SER A 92 -1.88 -8.14 2.80
N ALA A 93 -2.85 -8.99 2.42
CA ALA A 93 -3.13 -9.31 1.03
C ALA A 93 -3.56 -8.06 0.24
N TYR A 94 -4.41 -7.22 0.82
CA TYR A 94 -4.86 -5.98 0.20
C TYR A 94 -3.70 -5.02 -0.07
N ARG A 95 -2.83 -4.78 0.92
CA ARG A 95 -1.64 -3.92 0.75
C ARG A 95 -0.68 -4.46 -0.30
N THR A 96 -0.45 -5.76 -0.29
CA THR A 96 0.39 -6.44 -1.29
C THR A 96 -0.16 -6.23 -2.71
N LEU A 97 -1.49 -6.35 -2.89
CA LEU A 97 -2.12 -6.08 -4.17
C LEU A 97 -1.96 -4.62 -4.61
N GLN A 98 -2.20 -3.66 -3.71
CA GLN A 98 -2.04 -2.24 -4.02
C GLN A 98 -0.62 -1.90 -4.50
N GLU A 99 0.40 -2.41 -3.82
CA GLU A 99 1.80 -2.23 -4.19
C GLU A 99 2.13 -2.90 -5.52
N ALA A 100 1.62 -4.12 -5.76
CA ALA A 100 1.85 -4.83 -7.02
C ALA A 100 1.20 -4.11 -8.21
N LEU A 101 -0.04 -3.62 -8.06
CA LEU A 101 -0.72 -2.83 -9.09
C LEU A 101 0.02 -1.51 -9.37
N ASP A 102 0.51 -0.82 -8.35
CA ASP A 102 1.29 0.42 -8.54
C ASP A 102 2.60 0.14 -9.30
N ARG A 103 3.35 -0.89 -8.92
CA ARG A 103 4.58 -1.29 -9.63
C ARG A 103 4.29 -1.72 -11.07
N TRP A 104 3.24 -2.50 -11.28
CA TRP A 104 2.84 -2.93 -12.61
C TRP A 104 2.44 -1.74 -13.48
N SER A 105 1.64 -0.79 -12.97
CA SER A 105 1.27 0.43 -13.70
C SER A 105 2.48 1.23 -14.19
N LYS A 106 3.50 1.36 -13.32
CA LYS A 106 4.76 2.05 -13.64
C LYS A 106 5.54 1.31 -14.72
N SER A 107 5.58 -0.02 -14.65
CA SER A 107 6.27 -0.85 -15.66
C SER A 107 5.59 -0.80 -17.03
N ILE A 108 4.25 -0.80 -17.09
CA ILE A 108 3.49 -0.63 -18.34
C ILE A 108 3.80 0.75 -18.95
N ALA A 109 3.82 1.81 -18.13
CA ALA A 109 4.17 3.14 -18.59
C ALA A 109 5.62 3.25 -19.11
N ILE A 110 6.57 2.50 -18.53
CA ILE A 110 7.96 2.41 -19.03
C ILE A 110 7.97 1.72 -20.40
N LEU A 111 7.28 0.59 -20.54
CA LEU A 111 7.18 -0.14 -21.79
C LEU A 111 6.55 0.72 -22.90
N ALA A 112 5.44 1.40 -22.62
CA ALA A 112 4.78 2.30 -23.56
C ALA A 112 5.74 3.39 -24.06
N ARG A 113 6.53 4.01 -23.16
CA ARG A 113 7.53 5.01 -23.54
C ARG A 113 8.68 4.43 -24.37
N ALA A 114 9.07 3.19 -24.11
CA ALA A 114 10.11 2.50 -24.89
C ALA A 114 9.69 2.31 -26.35
N HIS A 115 8.42 1.96 -26.60
CA HIS A 115 7.88 1.78 -27.95
C HIS A 115 7.83 3.06 -28.79
N VAL A 116 7.59 4.22 -28.16
CA VAL A 116 7.43 5.51 -28.87
C VAL A 116 8.70 6.36 -28.89
N ALA A 117 9.83 5.83 -28.40
CA ALA A 117 11.10 6.55 -28.40
C ALA A 117 11.56 6.88 -29.84
N SER A 118 12.14 8.06 -30.05
CA SER A 118 12.58 8.51 -31.39
C SER A 118 13.66 7.62 -32.02
N ALA A 119 14.40 6.87 -31.20
CA ALA A 119 15.34 5.84 -31.60
C ALA A 119 15.11 4.60 -30.72
N PRO A 120 14.19 3.69 -31.09
CA PRO A 120 13.86 2.52 -30.27
C PRO A 120 15.05 1.57 -30.17
N ASP A 121 15.47 1.29 -28.94
CA ASP A 121 16.45 0.25 -28.63
C ASP A 121 15.71 -1.07 -28.37
N PHE A 122 15.94 -2.05 -29.23
CA PHE A 122 15.26 -3.35 -29.15
C PHE A 122 15.57 -4.11 -27.86
N ASP A 123 16.82 -4.04 -27.38
CA ASP A 123 17.21 -4.73 -26.15
C ASP A 123 16.54 -4.08 -24.95
N TYR A 124 16.45 -2.76 -24.94
CA TYR A 124 15.72 -2.01 -23.91
C TYR A 124 14.22 -2.30 -23.92
N ILE A 125 13.59 -2.40 -25.09
CA ILE A 125 12.17 -2.79 -25.21
C ILE A 125 11.95 -4.20 -24.66
N LEU A 126 12.83 -5.15 -24.98
CA LEU A 126 12.73 -6.52 -24.48
C LEU A 126 12.89 -6.58 -22.95
N GLN A 127 13.80 -5.79 -22.38
CA GLN A 127 13.96 -5.66 -20.94
C GLN A 127 12.73 -5.03 -20.27
N ALA A 128 12.20 -3.94 -20.83
CA ALA A 128 11.00 -3.28 -20.33
C ALA A 128 9.78 -4.22 -20.37
N ARG A 129 9.66 -5.03 -21.43
CA ARG A 129 8.63 -6.06 -21.55
C ARG A 129 8.79 -7.13 -20.47
N SER A 130 9.99 -7.68 -20.30
CA SER A 130 10.26 -8.70 -19.28
C SER A 130 9.97 -8.18 -17.86
N ALA A 131 10.31 -6.93 -17.56
CA ALA A 131 9.96 -6.28 -16.29
C ALA A 131 8.43 -6.15 -16.12
N CYS A 132 7.71 -5.75 -17.17
CA CYS A 132 6.25 -5.66 -17.15
C CYS A 132 5.58 -7.04 -16.94
N GLU A 133 6.07 -8.09 -17.60
CA GLU A 133 5.59 -9.47 -17.42
C GLU A 133 5.88 -9.99 -16.00
N HIS A 134 7.02 -9.63 -15.42
CA HIS A 134 7.35 -9.97 -14.03
C HIS A 134 6.39 -9.32 -13.03
N GLU A 135 6.15 -8.01 -13.15
CA GLU A 135 5.22 -7.29 -12.27
C GLU A 135 3.78 -7.78 -12.45
N ALA A 136 3.37 -8.18 -13.66
CA ALA A 136 2.08 -8.84 -13.90
C ALA A 136 1.94 -10.15 -13.11
N GLY A 137 3.00 -10.97 -13.09
CA GLY A 137 3.02 -12.21 -12.30
C GLY A 137 2.89 -11.97 -10.79
N LEU A 138 3.55 -10.93 -10.27
CA LEU A 138 3.43 -10.53 -8.87
C LEU A 138 2.02 -10.02 -8.54
N ALA A 139 1.43 -9.21 -9.43
CA ALA A 139 0.06 -8.73 -9.28
C ALA A 139 -0.96 -9.86 -9.32
N HIS A 140 -0.76 -10.88 -10.19
CA HIS A 140 -1.60 -12.07 -10.24
C HIS A 140 -1.58 -12.85 -8.93
N THR A 141 -0.39 -13.09 -8.36
CA THR A 141 -0.26 -13.75 -7.06
C THR A 141 -0.94 -12.94 -5.95
N ALA A 142 -0.69 -11.63 -5.89
CA ALA A 142 -1.30 -10.76 -4.89
C ALA A 142 -2.84 -10.70 -5.01
N ALA A 143 -3.37 -10.71 -6.23
CA ALA A 143 -4.80 -10.79 -6.49
C ALA A 143 -5.37 -12.12 -5.99
N ALA A 144 -4.73 -13.25 -6.32
CA ALA A 144 -5.15 -14.57 -5.84
C ALA A 144 -5.15 -14.65 -4.30
N ASP A 145 -4.13 -14.09 -3.65
CA ASP A 145 -4.03 -14.06 -2.19
C ASP A 145 -5.18 -13.25 -1.58
N LEU A 146 -5.50 -12.06 -2.12
CA LEU A 146 -6.62 -11.24 -1.63
C LEU A 146 -7.96 -11.96 -1.83
N LYS A 147 -8.18 -12.61 -2.96
CA LYS A 147 -9.40 -13.39 -3.22
C LYS A 147 -9.55 -14.55 -2.24
N SER A 148 -8.45 -15.21 -1.87
CA SER A 148 -8.47 -16.34 -0.92
C SER A 148 -8.90 -15.95 0.50
N VAL A 149 -8.82 -14.66 0.84
CA VAL A 149 -9.19 -14.11 2.16
C VAL A 149 -10.35 -13.10 2.07
N GLY A 150 -10.84 -12.82 0.87
CA GLY A 150 -11.93 -11.92 0.57
C GLY A 150 -13.30 -12.59 0.67
N ASP A 151 -14.35 -11.78 0.61
CA ASP A 151 -15.74 -12.21 0.55
C ASP A 151 -16.29 -12.14 -0.89
N ASP A 152 -17.59 -12.39 -1.03
CA ASP A 152 -18.31 -12.42 -2.30
C ASP A 152 -18.29 -11.06 -3.05
N ILE A 153 -17.86 -9.96 -2.42
CA ILE A 153 -17.74 -8.63 -3.03
C ILE A 153 -16.29 -8.37 -3.45
N ILE A 154 -15.32 -8.73 -2.60
CA ILE A 154 -13.89 -8.51 -2.86
C ILE A 154 -13.41 -9.30 -4.09
N GLU A 155 -13.87 -10.54 -4.26
CA GLU A 155 -13.44 -11.41 -5.36
C GLU A 155 -13.72 -10.81 -6.76
N PRO A 156 -14.97 -10.48 -7.14
CA PRO A 156 -15.28 -9.97 -8.47
C PRO A 156 -14.63 -8.61 -8.77
N LEU A 157 -14.51 -7.73 -7.77
CA LEU A 157 -13.82 -6.44 -7.94
C LEU A 157 -12.32 -6.63 -8.20
N THR A 158 -11.70 -7.56 -7.49
CA THR A 158 -10.28 -7.90 -7.68
C THR A 158 -10.03 -8.44 -9.09
N ASP A 159 -10.88 -9.34 -9.58
CA ASP A 159 -10.79 -9.89 -10.93
C ASP A 159 -10.99 -8.80 -11.99
N PHE A 160 -12.01 -7.94 -11.85
CA PHE A 160 -12.24 -6.83 -12.76
C PHE A 160 -11.02 -5.90 -12.88
N ILE A 161 -10.44 -5.49 -11.75
CA ILE A 161 -9.27 -4.60 -11.72
C ILE A 161 -8.06 -5.28 -12.35
N TYR A 162 -7.82 -6.56 -12.02
CA TYR A 162 -6.71 -7.31 -12.58
C TYR A 162 -6.83 -7.45 -14.10
N ASP A 163 -8.01 -7.83 -14.60
CA ASP A 163 -8.29 -7.99 -16.03
C ASP A 163 -8.14 -6.68 -16.79
N TRP A 164 -8.56 -5.55 -16.19
CA TRP A 164 -8.33 -4.23 -16.77
C TRP A 164 -6.83 -3.96 -16.98
N PHE A 165 -6.00 -4.26 -15.99
CA PHE A 165 -4.54 -4.10 -16.11
C PHE A 165 -3.93 -5.07 -17.14
N VAL A 166 -4.42 -6.31 -17.22
CA VAL A 166 -4.02 -7.27 -18.27
C VAL A 166 -4.32 -6.69 -19.65
N GLN A 167 -5.52 -6.13 -19.85
CA GLN A 167 -5.91 -5.52 -21.11
C GLN A 167 -5.04 -4.32 -21.46
N TRP A 168 -4.73 -3.45 -20.47
CA TRP A 168 -3.85 -2.30 -20.66
C TRP A 168 -2.42 -2.72 -21.04
N ALA A 169 -1.84 -3.68 -20.31
CA ALA A 169 -0.51 -4.22 -20.57
C ALA A 169 -0.45 -4.88 -21.96
N SER A 170 -1.44 -5.72 -22.30
CA SER A 170 -1.52 -6.40 -23.59
C SER A 170 -1.64 -5.41 -24.74
N SER A 171 -2.48 -4.38 -24.59
CA SER A 171 -2.63 -3.32 -25.59
C SER A 171 -1.34 -2.51 -25.77
N THR A 172 -0.56 -2.34 -24.70
CA THR A 172 0.75 -1.69 -24.76
C THR A 172 1.76 -2.54 -25.53
N VAL A 173 1.82 -3.85 -25.26
CA VAL A 173 2.68 -4.81 -25.99
C VAL A 173 2.32 -4.87 -27.48
N ASP A 174 1.02 -4.86 -27.78
CA ASP A 174 0.50 -4.85 -29.15
C ASP A 174 0.69 -3.49 -29.87
N MET A 175 1.26 -2.48 -29.18
CA MET A 175 1.37 -1.10 -29.64
C MET A 175 0.03 -0.48 -30.07
N LYS A 176 -1.05 -0.94 -29.45
CA LYS A 176 -2.41 -0.41 -29.59
C LYS A 176 -2.72 0.65 -28.52
N TRP A 177 -1.87 0.80 -27.50
CA TRP A 177 -2.04 1.79 -26.43
C TRP A 177 -1.10 3.00 -26.60
N PRO A 178 -1.57 4.26 -26.42
CA PRO A 178 -2.99 4.62 -26.29
C PRO A 178 -3.74 4.28 -27.57
N ASP A 179 -4.96 3.75 -27.44
CA ASP A 179 -5.78 3.55 -28.63
C ASP A 179 -6.24 4.91 -29.13
N TYR A 180 -5.52 5.41 -30.14
CA TYR A 180 -5.83 6.70 -30.76
C TYR A 180 -7.10 6.65 -31.61
N SER A 181 -7.66 5.47 -31.87
CA SER A 181 -8.98 5.33 -32.50
C SER A 181 -10.11 5.67 -31.52
N GLN A 182 -9.88 5.51 -30.21
CA GLN A 182 -10.81 5.99 -29.18
C GLN A 182 -10.80 7.52 -29.06
N SER A 183 -11.97 8.08 -28.85
CA SER A 183 -12.17 9.46 -28.46
C SER A 183 -11.58 9.74 -27.07
N ARG A 184 -11.35 11.03 -26.78
CA ARG A 184 -10.89 11.45 -25.45
C ARG A 184 -11.92 11.14 -24.37
N GLU A 185 -13.21 11.27 -24.69
CA GLU A 185 -14.33 10.94 -23.82
C GLU A 185 -14.37 9.44 -23.48
N GLU A 186 -14.23 8.54 -24.47
CA GLU A 186 -14.20 7.08 -24.23
C GLU A 186 -13.05 6.68 -23.30
N ARG A 187 -11.84 7.18 -23.54
CA ARG A 187 -10.70 6.94 -22.64
C ARG A 187 -10.92 7.46 -21.23
N LYS A 188 -11.62 8.58 -21.08
CA LYS A 188 -11.93 9.16 -19.77
C LYS A 188 -12.93 8.29 -19.02
N ASP A 189 -13.93 7.76 -19.73
CA ASP A 189 -14.94 6.87 -19.18
C ASP A 189 -14.31 5.55 -18.68
N GLU A 190 -13.44 4.92 -19.48
CA GLU A 190 -12.71 3.71 -19.07
C GLU A 190 -11.87 3.92 -17.80
N LEU A 191 -11.15 5.04 -17.72
CA LEU A 191 -10.36 5.38 -16.52
C LEU A 191 -11.25 5.67 -15.30
N GLN A 192 -12.43 6.26 -15.53
CA GLN A 192 -13.40 6.50 -14.48
C GLN A 192 -13.98 5.18 -13.94
N THR A 193 -14.30 4.22 -14.82
CA THR A 193 -14.76 2.88 -14.41
C THR A 193 -13.71 2.16 -13.56
N LEU A 194 -12.44 2.19 -13.96
CA LEU A 194 -11.35 1.62 -13.16
C LEU A 194 -11.26 2.31 -11.79
N HIS A 195 -11.34 3.64 -11.77
CA HIS A 195 -11.26 4.41 -10.53
C HIS A 195 -12.39 4.04 -9.56
N GLU A 196 -13.61 3.89 -10.06
CA GLU A 196 -14.78 3.47 -9.28
C GLU A 196 -14.59 2.05 -8.72
N ALA A 197 -14.13 1.11 -9.53
CA ALA A 197 -13.86 -0.26 -9.07
C ALA A 197 -12.77 -0.31 -7.97
N LEU A 198 -11.70 0.48 -8.13
CA LEU A 198 -10.65 0.59 -7.11
C LEU A 198 -11.18 1.16 -5.78
N LEU A 199 -12.06 2.15 -5.85
CA LEU A 199 -12.73 2.73 -4.67
C LEU A 199 -13.68 1.72 -4.02
N GLU A 200 -14.46 1.00 -4.82
CA GLU A 200 -15.41 0.00 -4.32
C GLU A 200 -14.66 -1.15 -3.63
N LEU A 201 -13.57 -1.63 -4.23
CA LEU A 201 -12.71 -2.64 -3.61
C LEU A 201 -12.15 -2.15 -2.26
N HIS A 202 -11.71 -0.89 -2.22
CA HIS A 202 -11.20 -0.29 -0.99
C HIS A 202 -12.26 -0.23 0.11
N LEU A 203 -13.49 0.17 -0.23
CA LEU A 203 -14.60 0.24 0.71
C LEU A 203 -14.99 -1.16 1.21
N ALA A 204 -15.07 -2.15 0.33
CA ALA A 204 -15.35 -3.54 0.69
C ALA A 204 -14.30 -4.10 1.67
N VAL A 205 -13.02 -3.85 1.41
CA VAL A 205 -11.95 -4.26 2.33
C VAL A 205 -12.03 -3.50 3.66
N ALA A 206 -12.29 -2.19 3.66
CA ALA A 206 -12.44 -1.42 4.89
C ALA A 206 -13.60 -1.96 5.74
N GLU A 207 -14.74 -2.26 5.12
CA GLU A 207 -15.91 -2.87 5.78
C GLU A 207 -15.57 -4.24 6.37
N ALA A 208 -14.91 -5.11 5.62
CA ALA A 208 -14.47 -6.43 6.08
C ALA A 208 -13.50 -6.35 7.29
N LEU A 209 -12.70 -5.29 7.36
CA LEU A 209 -11.80 -5.00 8.49
C LEU A 209 -12.50 -4.23 9.64
N GLY A 210 -13.75 -3.82 9.46
CA GLY A 210 -14.48 -2.94 10.37
C GLY A 210 -13.83 -1.57 10.55
N LEU A 211 -13.12 -1.06 9.53
CA LEU A 211 -12.45 0.23 9.48
C LEU A 211 -13.34 1.29 8.82
N GLU A 212 -13.28 2.53 9.32
CA GLU A 212 -13.80 3.69 8.59
C GLU A 212 -12.86 4.05 7.43
N PHE A 213 -13.38 4.72 6.40
CA PHE A 213 -12.60 5.14 5.22
C PHE A 213 -11.34 5.96 5.57
N SER A 214 -11.40 6.77 6.63
CA SER A 214 -10.26 7.56 7.10
C SER A 214 -9.20 6.74 7.85
N GLU A 215 -9.55 5.55 8.35
CA GLU A 215 -8.63 4.68 9.09
C GLU A 215 -7.81 3.77 8.18
N LEU A 216 -8.31 3.44 6.98
CA LEU A 216 -7.57 2.70 5.97
C LEU A 216 -7.18 3.66 4.84
N PRO A 217 -5.95 4.21 4.78
CA PRO A 217 -5.58 5.10 3.69
C PRO A 217 -5.56 4.31 2.37
N LEU A 218 -6.19 4.88 1.33
CA LEU A 218 -6.22 4.35 -0.05
C LEU A 218 -4.84 4.04 -0.61
N ARG A 219 -3.81 4.75 -0.15
CA ARG A 219 -2.42 4.53 -0.52
C ARG A 219 -1.58 4.95 0.67
N GLU A 220 -0.52 4.23 0.98
CA GLU A 220 0.47 4.77 1.93
C GLU A 220 0.99 6.08 1.35
N GLU A 221 0.82 7.19 2.07
CA GLU A 221 1.45 8.44 1.67
C GLU A 221 2.95 8.22 1.73
N ASP A 222 3.64 8.35 0.60
CA ASP A 222 5.10 8.41 0.58
C ASP A 222 5.54 9.41 1.65
N SER A 223 6.30 8.92 2.64
CA SER A 223 6.80 9.72 3.75
C SER A 223 7.41 11.00 3.21
N ALA A 224 6.71 12.13 3.40
CA ALA A 224 7.01 13.42 2.80
C ALA A 224 7.37 13.33 1.31
N SER A 225 6.37 13.38 0.42
CA SER A 225 6.59 13.70 -1.00
C SER A 225 7.66 14.79 -1.11
N PRO A 226 8.82 14.52 -1.73
CA PRO A 226 9.89 15.50 -1.79
C PRO A 226 9.34 16.77 -2.42
N GLN A 227 9.51 17.90 -1.73
CA GLN A 227 9.07 19.20 -2.22
C GLN A 227 9.52 19.34 -3.68
N PRO A 228 8.60 19.66 -4.62
CA PRO A 228 8.93 19.72 -6.03
C PRO A 228 10.10 20.67 -6.22
N ARG A 229 11.25 20.14 -6.66
CA ARG A 229 12.39 21.00 -6.99
C ARG A 229 12.05 21.74 -8.27
N PRO A 230 12.18 23.08 -8.30
CA PRO A 230 12.06 23.80 -9.57
C PRO A 230 13.13 23.29 -10.54
N LEU A 231 12.69 22.87 -11.74
CA LEU A 231 13.57 22.46 -12.84
C LEU A 231 13.86 23.69 -13.73
N GLY A 232 15.13 24.14 -13.78
CA GLY A 232 15.60 25.37 -14.48
C GLY A 232 15.17 26.69 -13.79
N THR A 233 15.65 27.91 -14.09
CA THR A 233 16.90 28.46 -14.66
C THR A 233 17.82 29.03 -13.55
N LEU A 234 17.80 28.46 -12.34
CA LEU A 234 18.70 28.91 -11.26
C LEU A 234 20.16 28.44 -11.38
N ALA A 235 20.54 27.83 -12.51
CA ALA A 235 21.92 27.45 -12.83
C ALA A 235 22.63 28.44 -13.78
N TYR A 236 21.98 29.53 -14.21
CA TYR A 236 22.54 30.49 -15.17
C TYR A 236 22.77 31.88 -14.57
N GLN A 237 23.27 31.98 -13.34
CA GLN A 237 23.65 33.28 -12.74
C GLN A 237 25.01 33.33 -12.04
N HIS A 238 25.86 32.29 -12.12
CA HIS A 238 27.19 32.32 -11.47
C HIS A 238 28.42 32.14 -12.39
N HIS A 239 28.30 32.50 -13.68
CA HIS A 239 29.47 32.55 -14.59
C HIS A 239 29.67 33.90 -15.31
N ARG A 240 29.22 35.03 -14.73
CA ARG A 240 29.63 36.36 -15.23
C ARG A 240 30.49 37.21 -14.29
N ASP A 241 30.83 36.72 -13.10
CA ASP A 241 31.65 37.50 -12.15
C ASP A 241 33.12 37.05 -12.04
N ALA A 242 33.54 36.02 -12.81
CA ALA A 242 34.93 35.52 -12.82
C ALA A 242 35.78 36.02 -14.00
N ALA A 243 35.32 37.00 -14.78
CA ALA A 243 36.05 37.57 -15.92
C ALA A 243 36.39 39.06 -15.77
N GLY A 244 36.41 39.59 -14.53
CA GLY A 244 36.67 41.02 -14.26
C GLY A 244 37.89 41.33 -13.39
N ARG A 245 38.68 40.34 -12.96
CA ARG A 245 39.88 40.58 -12.12
C ARG A 245 41.11 39.83 -12.60
N MET A 246 41.57 40.15 -13.79
CA MET A 246 42.99 40.03 -14.13
C MET A 246 43.38 41.23 -15.00
N GLY A 247 44.19 42.12 -14.45
CA GLY A 247 44.73 43.25 -15.20
C GLY A 247 45.37 44.32 -14.31
N GLY A 248 46.68 44.18 -14.09
CA GLY A 248 47.55 45.35 -13.92
C GLY A 248 48.03 45.66 -12.50
N SER A 249 48.98 44.88 -12.00
CA SER A 249 50.05 45.44 -11.17
C SER A 249 51.01 46.18 -12.10
N HIS A 250 51.23 47.48 -11.87
CA HIS A 250 52.48 48.11 -12.26
C HIS A 250 52.93 49.14 -11.21
N ILE A 251 54.20 48.96 -10.86
CA ILE A 251 55.04 49.67 -9.93
C ILE A 251 55.54 50.95 -10.61
N HIS A 252 55.23 52.12 -10.06
CA HIS A 252 56.16 53.21 -9.67
C HIS A 252 55.40 54.50 -9.35
#